data_AF-W1IPC7-F1
#
_entry.id   AF-W1IPC7-F1
#
_cell.length_a   1.000
_cell.length_b   1.000
_cell.length_c   1.000
_cell.angle_alpha   90.00
_cell.angle_beta   90.00
_cell.angle_gamma   90.00
#
_symmetry.space_group_name_H-M   'P 1'
#
loop_
_entity.id
_entity.type
_entity.pdbx_description
1 polymer ?
#
loop_
_entity_poly.entity_id
_entity_poly.type
_entity_poly.pdbx_seq_one_letter_code
_entity_poly.pdbx_strand_id
1 'polypeptide(L)'
;MLNLPKFKAATVQAAPIFLDTEATVDLVCQLIHEAANNGASLVAFPEVFIAGYPYWNWVMTPVQGSPWFEKLCKSAIEVPGG
;
A
#
# COMPACT_ATOMS: atom_id res chain seq x y z
N MET A 1 -7.23 34.51 15.96
CA MET A 1 -7.65 33.10 15.73
C MET A 1 -6.99 32.62 14.46
N LEU A 2 -6.41 31.42 14.44
CA LEU A 2 -5.85 30.82 13.22
C LEU A 2 -6.99 30.46 12.26
N ASN A 3 -6.83 30.80 10.98
CA ASN A 3 -7.74 30.37 9.91
C ASN A 3 -7.07 29.23 9.15
N LEU A 4 -7.51 27.99 9.39
CA LEU A 4 -6.93 26.79 8.78
C LEU A 4 -7.79 26.33 7.59
N PRO A 5 -7.17 25.85 6.49
CA PRO A 5 -7.91 25.35 5.35
C PRO A 5 -8.74 24.10 5.71
N LYS A 6 -9.97 24.05 5.21
CA LYS A 6 -10.86 22.88 5.33
C LYS A 6 -10.71 22.00 4.10
N PHE A 7 -10.61 20.69 4.30
CA PHE A 7 -10.55 19.71 3.22
C PHE A 7 -11.22 18.40 3.66
N LYS A 8 -11.57 17.54 2.69
CA LYS A 8 -12.05 16.18 2.95
C LYS A 8 -10.88 15.21 2.81
N ALA A 9 -10.74 14.29 3.75
CA ALA A 9 -9.78 13.19 3.69
C ALA A 9 -10.52 11.85 3.60
N ALA A 10 -9.85 10.84 3.05
CA ALA A 10 -10.32 9.46 3.01
C ALA A 10 -9.26 8.51 3.57
N THR A 11 -9.71 7.40 4.16
CA THR A 11 -8.86 6.30 4.60
C THR A 11 -9.28 5.05 3.85
N VAL A 12 -8.32 4.29 3.33
CA VAL A 12 -8.58 3.05 2.60
C VAL A 12 -8.50 1.87 3.56
N GLN A 13 -9.55 1.05 3.58
CA GLN A 13 -9.55 -0.26 4.20
C GLN A 13 -9.78 -1.31 3.11
N ALA A 14 -8.68 -1.85 2.59
CA ALA A 14 -8.67 -2.89 1.57
C ALA A 14 -7.50 -3.84 1.85
N ALA A 15 -7.53 -5.01 1.19
CA ALA A 15 -6.37 -5.89 1.13
C ALA A 15 -5.59 -5.60 -0.17
N PRO A 16 -4.25 -5.70 -0.16
CA PRO A 16 -3.46 -5.65 -1.38
C PRO A 16 -3.61 -6.96 -2.17
N ILE A 17 -3.19 -6.95 -3.44
CA ILE A 17 -2.94 -8.18 -4.18
C ILE A 17 -1.58 -8.70 -3.69
N PHE A 18 -1.63 -9.66 -2.78
CA PHE A 18 -0.49 -10.03 -1.93
C PHE A 18 0.75 -10.44 -2.76
N LEU A 19 1.87 -9.74 -2.56
CA LEU A 19 3.13 -9.91 -3.28
C LEU A 19 3.01 -9.77 -4.81
N ASP A 20 2.03 -8.99 -5.26
CA ASP A 20 1.85 -8.57 -6.64
C ASP A 20 1.81 -7.02 -6.69
N THR A 21 2.99 -6.44 -6.90
CA THR A 21 3.20 -5.00 -6.88
C THR A 21 2.40 -4.29 -7.97
N GLU A 22 2.42 -4.80 -9.20
CA GLU A 22 1.73 -4.17 -10.33
C GLU A 22 0.22 -4.18 -10.13
N ALA A 23 -0.36 -5.34 -9.78
CA ALA A 23 -1.79 -5.44 -9.54
C ALA A 23 -2.23 -4.60 -8.32
N THR A 24 -1.39 -4.48 -7.29
CA THR A 24 -1.69 -3.63 -6.14
C THR A 24 -1.59 -2.14 -6.49
N VAL A 25 -0.66 -1.73 -7.35
CA VAL A 25 -0.59 -0.35 -7.86
C VAL A 25 -1.85 0.01 -8.64
N ASP A 26 -2.33 -0.89 -9.50
CA ASP A 26 -3.58 -0.68 -10.25
C ASP A 26 -4.77 -0.51 -9.30
N LEU A 27 -4.88 -1.35 -8.26
CA LEU A 27 -5.88 -1.21 -7.21
C LEU A 27 -5.77 0.14 -6.47
N VAL A 28 -4.56 0.56 -6.11
CA VAL A 28 -4.32 1.86 -5.45
C VAL A 28 -4.78 3.01 -6.33
N CYS A 29 -4.46 3.00 -7.63
CA CYS A 29 -4.92 4.01 -8.57
C CYS A 29 -6.45 4.08 -8.65
N GLN A 30 -7.13 2.93 -8.68
CA GLN A 30 -8.60 2.86 -8.66
C GLN A 30 -9.18 3.47 -7.38
N LEU A 31 -8.62 3.13 -6.22
CA LEU A 31 -9.08 3.63 -4.92
C LEU A 31 -8.83 5.14 -4.74
N ILE A 32 -7.71 5.66 -5.30
CA ILE A 32 -7.44 7.10 -5.35
C ILE A 32 -8.51 7.81 -6.17
N HIS A 33 -8.84 7.29 -7.36
CA HIS A 33 -9.90 7.86 -8.20
C HIS A 33 -11.27 7.82 -7.52
N GLU A 34 -11.60 6.74 -6.84
CA GLU A 34 -12.85 6.64 -6.06
C GLU A 34 -12.89 7.70 -4.95
N ALA A 35 -11.83 7.84 -4.16
CA ALA A 35 -11.75 8.83 -3.10
C ALA A 35 -11.85 10.27 -3.64
N ALA A 36 -11.18 10.55 -4.76
CA ALA A 36 -11.23 11.83 -5.45
C ALA A 36 -12.65 12.14 -5.97
N ASN A 37 -13.34 11.16 -6.56
CA ASN A 37 -14.74 11.29 -6.99
C ASN A 37 -15.69 11.57 -5.81
N ASN A 38 -15.35 11.10 -4.62
CA ASN A 38 -16.04 11.43 -3.37
C ASN A 38 -15.60 12.78 -2.75
N GLY A 39 -14.71 13.53 -3.42
CA GLY A 39 -14.26 14.86 -3.04
C GLY A 39 -13.12 14.88 -2.02
N ALA A 40 -12.43 13.77 -1.80
CA ALA A 40 -11.26 13.75 -0.92
C ALA A 40 -10.04 14.41 -1.59
N SER A 41 -9.30 15.20 -0.83
CA SER A 41 -8.04 15.84 -1.24
C SER A 41 -6.81 15.19 -0.59
N LEU A 42 -7.03 14.21 0.28
CA LEU A 42 -6.01 13.42 0.94
C LEU A 42 -6.53 11.99 1.10
N VAL A 43 -5.71 11.00 0.76
CA VAL A 43 -6.05 9.58 0.90
C VAL A 43 -4.93 8.89 1.67
N ALA A 44 -5.26 8.20 2.76
CA ALA A 44 -4.33 7.41 3.54
C ALA A 44 -4.55 5.92 3.30
N PHE A 45 -3.45 5.18 3.14
CA PHE A 45 -3.41 3.73 2.92
C PHE A 45 -2.83 3.00 4.13
N PRO A 46 -3.10 1.68 4.27
CA PRO A 46 -2.44 0.84 5.27
C PRO A 46 -0.91 0.79 5.13
N GLU A 47 -0.25 0.34 6.19
CA GLU A 47 1.20 0.17 6.22
C GLU A 47 1.66 -0.91 5.21
N VAL A 48 2.76 -0.64 4.49
CA VAL A 48 3.37 -1.58 3.52
C VAL A 48 2.34 -2.11 2.50
N PHE A 49 1.40 -1.27 2.07
CA PHE A 49 0.26 -1.73 1.26
C PHE A 49 0.70 -2.31 -0.09
N ILE A 50 1.61 -1.64 -0.82
CA ILE A 50 1.97 -2.01 -2.20
C ILE A 50 2.55 -3.43 -2.31
N ALA A 51 3.57 -3.76 -1.52
CA ALA A 51 4.16 -5.10 -1.55
C ALA A 51 3.34 -6.11 -0.72
N GLY A 52 2.54 -5.61 0.22
CA GLY A 52 1.89 -6.41 1.24
C GLY A 52 2.78 -6.57 2.48
N TYR A 53 2.19 -6.33 3.66
CA TYR A 53 2.88 -6.49 4.93
C TYR A 53 3.33 -7.94 5.13
N PRO A 54 4.58 -8.18 5.63
CA PRO A 54 5.15 -9.53 5.76
C PRO A 54 4.56 -10.30 6.95
N TYR A 55 3.29 -10.65 6.86
CA TYR A 55 2.54 -11.27 7.95
C TYR A 55 3.10 -12.63 8.37
N TRP A 56 3.80 -13.32 7.45
CA TRP A 56 4.47 -14.60 7.74
C TRP A 56 5.48 -14.50 8.89
N ASN A 57 6.04 -13.33 9.17
CA ASN A 57 6.95 -13.12 10.31
C ASN A 57 6.27 -13.41 11.66
N TRP A 58 4.94 -13.31 11.72
CA TRP A 58 4.17 -13.54 12.94
C TRP A 58 3.67 -14.98 13.09
N VAL A 59 3.54 -15.71 11.97
CA VAL A 59 2.85 -17.00 11.92
C VAL A 59 3.72 -18.16 11.42
N MET A 60 4.95 -17.89 10.98
CA MET A 60 5.89 -18.89 10.46
C MET A 60 7.26 -18.81 11.12
N THR A 61 8.00 -19.92 11.08
CA THR A 61 9.42 -19.92 11.43
C THR A 61 10.26 -19.24 10.34
N PRO A 62 11.48 -18.77 10.64
CA PRO A 62 12.36 -18.14 9.64
C PRO A 62 12.61 -19.02 8.40
N VAL A 63 12.75 -20.34 8.58
CA VAL A 63 12.97 -21.29 7.47
C VAL A 63 11.76 -21.37 6.56
N GLN A 64 10.55 -21.39 7.13
CA GLN A 64 9.29 -21.39 6.37
C GLN A 64 9.02 -20.03 5.70
N GLY A 65 9.47 -18.94 6.33
CA GLY A 65 9.33 -17.57 5.83
C GLY A 65 10.30 -17.22 4.69
N SER A 66 11.43 -17.94 4.57
CA SER A 66 12.50 -17.61 3.63
C SER A 66 12.05 -17.47 2.16
N PRO A 67 11.20 -18.37 1.60
CA PRO A 67 10.70 -18.19 0.23
C PRO A 67 9.83 -16.94 0.03
N TRP A 68 9.11 -16.51 1.08
CA TRP A 68 8.28 -15.31 1.04
C TRP A 68 9.12 -14.04 1.08
N PHE A 69 10.24 -14.08 1.80
CA PHE A 69 11.20 -12.99 1.81
C PHE A 69 11.81 -12.75 0.42
N GLU A 70 12.16 -13.81 -0.32
CA GLU A 70 12.64 -13.67 -1.70
C GLU A 70 11.59 -13.00 -2.61
N LYS A 71 10.32 -13.40 -2.49
CA LYS A 71 9.22 -12.77 -3.24
C LYS A 71 9.04 -11.30 -2.87
N LEU A 72 9.15 -10.96 -1.58
CA LEU A 72 9.09 -9.59 -1.10
C LEU A 72 10.20 -8.73 -1.72
N CYS A 73 11.44 -9.23 -1.74
CA CYS A 73 12.56 -8.53 -2.37
C CYS A 73 12.31 -8.30 -3.87
N LYS A 74 11.76 -9.30 -4.57
CA LYS A 74 11.38 -9.19 -5.99
C LYS A 74 10.21 -8.22 -6.24
N SER A 75 9.42 -7.92 -5.22
CA SER A 75 8.30 -6.97 -5.28
C SER A 75 8.75 -5.52 -5.08
N ALA A 76 10.04 -5.26 -4.85
CA ALA A 76 10.55 -3.92 -4.64
C ALA A 76 10.41 -3.07 -5.92
N ILE A 77 10.00 -1.81 -5.73
CA ILE A 77 9.98 -0.82 -6.80
C ILE A 77 11.37 -0.21 -6.92
N GLU A 78 12.00 -0.40 -8.06
CA GLU A 78 13.24 0.30 -8.40
C GLU A 78 12.91 1.75 -8.77
N VAL A 79 13.54 2.70 -8.07
CA VAL A 79 13.48 4.12 -8.42
C VAL A 79 14.80 4.45 -9.11
N PRO A 80 14.80 4.86 -10.40
CA PRO A 80 16.01 5.27 -11.08
C PRO A 80 16.70 6.39 -10.28
N GLY A 81 17.89 6.10 -9.75
CA GLY A 81 18.79 7.14 -9.26
C GLY A 81 19.36 7.87 -10.46
N GLY A 82 19.18 9.19 -10.52
CA GLY A 82 19.80 10.02 -11.57
C GLY A 82 21.32 9.97 -11.55
#